data_AF-A0A9E5JMY0-F1
#
_entry.id   AF-A0A9E5JMY0-F1
#
_cell.length_a   1.000
_cell.length_b   1.000
_cell.length_c   1.000
_cell.angle_alpha   90.00
_cell.angle_beta   90.00
_cell.angle_gamma   90.00
#
_symmetry.space_group_name_H-M   'P 1'
#
loop_
_entity.id
_entity.type
_entity.pdbx_description
1 polymer ?
#
loop_
_entity_poly.entity_id
_entity_poly.type
_entity_poly.pdbx_seq_one_letter_code
_entity_poly.pdbx_strand_id
1 'polypeptide(L)'
;MDTLRYFKDLAKAQHREFRGSIASDSVGLQRVQHLVAVNAGYASWDALRGASSADRDLAVAMTLEPHLCINGFGAGSFDVPLEARRARFAGWRLELRGRATHVAEILKWLESNVERRKTINPDYGSYGLKHMAERHLGAYVANGEFIAAAIIAGYPYRRGEGTSPNATFGMSSRSLAVLRRGAA
;
A
#
# COMPACT_ATOMS: atom_id res chain seq x y z
N MET A 1 10.05 -7.05 -5.17
CA MET A 1 9.60 -6.46 -6.46
C MET A 1 10.67 -5.49 -6.94
N ASP A 2 11.00 -5.42 -8.23
CA ASP A 2 11.90 -4.34 -8.71
C ASP A 2 11.09 -3.04 -8.85
N THR A 3 11.11 -2.22 -7.80
CA THR A 3 10.32 -0.99 -7.71
C THR A 3 10.78 0.10 -8.67
N LEU A 4 12.08 0.17 -8.99
CA LEU A 4 12.57 1.11 -10.01
C LEU A 4 12.10 0.73 -11.39
N ARG A 5 12.12 -0.57 -11.70
CA ARG A 5 11.58 -1.08 -12.95
C ARG A 5 10.09 -0.75 -13.06
N TYR A 6 9.33 -0.96 -11.99
CA TYR A 6 7.91 -0.59 -11.94
C TYR A 6 7.68 0.88 -12.30
N PHE A 7 8.34 1.82 -11.63
CA PHE A 7 8.13 3.25 -11.92
C PHE A 7 8.64 3.66 -13.31
N LYS A 8 9.71 3.05 -13.80
CA LYS A 8 10.17 3.26 -15.19
C LYS A 8 9.13 2.79 -16.20
N ASP A 9 8.53 1.63 -15.97
CA ASP A 9 7.56 1.06 -16.90
C ASP A 9 6.21 1.79 -16.81
N LEU A 10 5.82 2.26 -15.63
CA LEU A 10 4.69 3.20 -15.44
C LEU A 10 4.91 4.51 -16.21
N ALA A 11 6.09 5.13 -16.11
CA ALA A 11 6.40 6.35 -16.84
C ALA A 11 6.38 6.14 -18.37
N LYS A 12 6.88 4.99 -18.86
CA LYS A 12 6.76 4.65 -20.28
C LYS A 12 5.32 4.46 -20.72
N ALA A 13 4.48 3.84 -19.90
CA ALA A 13 3.06 3.66 -20.20
C ALA A 13 2.35 5.01 -20.32
N GLN A 14 2.48 5.89 -19.33
CA GLN A 14 1.90 7.23 -19.36
C GLN A 14 2.43 8.07 -20.53
N HIS A 15 3.73 7.98 -20.83
CA HIS A 15 4.31 8.68 -21.98
C HIS A 15 3.69 8.22 -23.32
N ARG A 16 3.39 6.92 -23.48
CA ARG A 16 2.68 6.43 -24.66
C ARG A 16 1.26 6.98 -24.75
N GLU A 17 0.55 7.08 -23.63
CA GLU A 17 -0.80 7.67 -23.56
C GLU A 17 -0.78 9.15 -23.97
N PHE A 18 0.17 9.94 -23.48
CA PHE A 18 0.32 11.35 -23.86
C PHE A 18 0.55 11.55 -25.35
N ARG A 19 1.42 10.72 -25.96
CA ARG A 19 1.69 10.76 -27.41
C ARG A 19 0.50 10.35 -28.27
N GLY A 20 -0.42 9.55 -27.73
CA GLY A 20 -1.66 9.16 -28.42
C GLY A 20 -2.77 10.21 -28.33
N SER A 21 -2.63 11.21 -27.45
CA SER A 21 -3.59 12.31 -27.32
C SER A 21 -3.27 13.42 -28.33
N ILE A 22 -4.32 13.99 -28.95
CA ILE A 22 -4.25 15.04 -29.99
C ILE A 22 -3.52 16.32 -29.50
N ALA A 23 -3.22 16.42 -28.20
CA ALA A 23 -2.76 17.64 -27.54
C ALA A 23 -1.27 17.69 -27.14
N SER A 24 -0.41 16.69 -27.39
CA SER A 24 1.01 16.86 -27.01
C SER A 24 2.05 16.08 -27.84
N ASP A 25 2.74 16.81 -28.71
CA ASP A 25 4.02 16.38 -29.31
C ASP A 25 5.25 16.67 -28.42
N SER A 26 5.09 17.18 -27.19
CA SER A 26 6.18 17.87 -26.47
C SER A 26 6.58 17.34 -25.09
N VAL A 27 5.88 16.36 -24.50
CA VAL A 27 6.24 15.87 -23.16
C VAL A 27 7.29 14.77 -23.26
N GLY A 28 8.57 15.12 -23.07
CA GLY A 28 9.66 14.15 -23.04
C GLY A 28 9.56 13.13 -21.88
N LEU A 29 10.08 11.92 -22.10
CA LEU A 29 10.05 10.82 -21.12
C LEU A 29 10.61 11.21 -19.74
N GLN A 30 11.67 12.03 -19.69
CA GLN A 30 12.25 12.51 -18.43
C GLN A 30 11.25 13.33 -17.61
N ARG A 31 10.43 14.16 -18.27
CA ARG A 31 9.37 14.93 -17.61
C ARG A 31 8.29 14.00 -17.07
N VAL A 32 7.91 12.97 -17.83
CA VAL A 32 6.94 11.96 -17.35
C VAL A 32 7.50 11.17 -16.15
N GLN A 33 8.78 10.80 -16.18
CA GLN A 33 9.43 10.15 -15.03
C GLN A 33 9.40 11.04 -13.78
N HIS A 34 9.69 12.33 -13.93
CA HIS A 34 9.58 13.28 -12.84
C HIS A 34 8.15 13.38 -12.30
N LEU A 35 7.15 13.49 -13.18
CA LEU A 35 5.72 13.53 -12.78
C LEU A 35 5.28 12.25 -12.05
N VAL A 36 5.68 11.08 -12.53
CA VAL A 36 5.41 9.80 -11.85
C VAL A 36 6.01 9.78 -10.45
N ALA A 37 7.24 10.26 -10.30
CA ALA A 37 7.87 10.35 -8.98
C ALA A 37 7.12 11.32 -8.05
N VAL A 38 6.74 12.50 -8.55
CA VAL A 38 5.96 13.48 -7.79
C VAL A 38 4.61 12.92 -7.35
N ASN A 39 3.89 12.25 -8.26
CA ASN A 39 2.61 11.62 -7.94
C ASN A 39 2.74 10.47 -6.91
N ALA A 40 3.91 9.82 -6.85
CA ALA A 40 4.22 8.81 -5.85
C ALA A 40 4.73 9.40 -4.52
N GLY A 41 4.80 10.74 -4.40
CA GLY A 41 5.15 11.45 -3.18
C GLY A 41 6.64 11.84 -3.07
N TYR A 42 7.41 11.80 -4.16
CA TYR A 42 8.82 12.20 -4.16
C TYR A 42 9.02 13.61 -4.72
N ALA A 43 10.07 14.31 -4.30
CA ALA A 43 10.40 15.62 -4.87
C ALA A 43 10.86 15.55 -6.34
N SER A 44 11.44 14.43 -6.76
CA SER A 44 11.95 14.23 -8.12
C SER A 44 12.19 12.75 -8.42
N TRP A 45 12.48 12.43 -9.68
CA TRP A 45 12.94 11.11 -10.09
C TRP A 45 14.21 10.68 -9.34
N ASP A 46 15.15 11.60 -9.10
CA ASP A 46 16.38 11.30 -8.39
C ASP A 46 16.14 11.01 -6.90
N ALA A 47 15.20 11.74 -6.27
CA ALA A 47 14.76 11.44 -4.92
C ALA A 47 14.16 10.03 -4.83
N LEU A 48 13.33 9.63 -5.81
CA LEU A 48 12.80 8.27 -5.90
C LEU A 48 13.91 7.23 -6.06
N ARG A 49 14.91 7.50 -6.91
CA ARG A 49 16.06 6.58 -7.09
C ARG A 49 16.90 6.42 -5.84
N GLY A 50 17.10 7.50 -5.10
CA GLY A 50 17.90 7.54 -3.87
C GLY A 50 17.17 7.00 -2.64
N ALA A 51 15.85 6.83 -2.71
CA ALA A 51 15.05 6.32 -1.60
C ALA A 51 15.38 4.85 -1.26
N SER A 52 15.13 4.47 -0.01
CA SER A 52 15.31 3.09 0.45
C SER A 52 14.38 2.12 -0.30
N SER A 53 14.67 0.83 -0.25
CA SER A 53 13.78 -0.19 -0.83
C SER A 53 12.40 -0.15 -0.15
N ALA A 54 12.37 -0.14 1.19
CA ALA A 54 11.14 -0.07 1.98
C ALA A 54 10.25 1.13 1.59
N ASP A 55 10.87 2.29 1.41
CA ASP A 55 10.19 3.51 1.01
C ASP A 55 9.59 3.40 -0.39
N ARG A 56 10.34 2.83 -1.34
CA ARG A 56 9.84 2.54 -2.69
C ARG A 56 8.77 1.48 -2.73
N ASP A 57 8.89 0.40 -1.95
CA ASP A 57 7.91 -0.67 -1.88
C ASP A 57 6.55 -0.14 -1.41
N LEU A 58 6.56 0.68 -0.36
CA LEU A 58 5.35 1.35 0.12
C LEU A 58 4.77 2.31 -0.93
N ALA A 59 5.62 3.10 -1.59
CA ALA A 59 5.15 4.00 -2.65
C ALA A 59 4.49 3.23 -3.82
N VAL A 60 5.03 2.08 -4.20
CA VAL A 60 4.41 1.21 -5.21
C VAL A 60 3.06 0.70 -4.73
N ALA A 61 2.96 0.16 -3.51
CA ALA A 61 1.68 -0.31 -2.95
C ALA A 61 0.62 0.80 -2.94
N MET A 62 0.99 2.01 -2.52
CA MET A 62 0.10 3.17 -2.50
C MET A 62 -0.24 3.73 -3.88
N THR A 63 0.58 3.46 -4.90
CA THR A 63 0.31 3.82 -6.30
C THR A 63 -0.67 2.83 -6.93
N LEU A 64 -0.51 1.52 -6.65
CA LEU A 64 -1.44 0.48 -7.05
C LEU A 64 -2.80 0.65 -6.39
N GLU A 65 -2.82 1.14 -5.14
CA GLU A 65 -4.02 1.30 -4.34
C GLU A 65 -4.26 2.78 -3.93
N PRO A 66 -4.87 3.60 -4.81
CA PRO A 66 -5.11 5.02 -4.54
C PRO A 66 -6.01 5.30 -3.33
N HIS A 67 -6.81 4.31 -2.91
CA HIS A 67 -7.69 4.41 -1.75
C HIS A 67 -7.04 3.97 -0.43
N LEU A 68 -5.81 3.43 -0.46
CA LEU A 68 -5.09 3.00 0.73
C LEU A 68 -4.55 4.21 1.50
N CYS A 69 -4.80 4.26 2.80
CA CYS A 69 -4.32 5.28 3.74
C CYS A 69 -4.02 4.62 5.09
N ILE A 70 -3.58 5.39 6.11
CA ILE A 70 -3.17 4.83 7.41
C ILE A 70 -4.26 3.98 8.10
N ASN A 71 -5.53 4.30 7.86
CA ASN A 71 -6.68 3.59 8.45
C ASN A 71 -7.11 2.33 7.68
N GLY A 72 -6.51 2.06 6.51
CA GLY A 72 -6.94 1.04 5.56
C GLY A 72 -7.47 1.69 4.28
N PHE A 73 -8.60 1.19 3.75
CA PHE A 73 -9.19 1.71 2.52
C PHE A 73 -10.22 2.84 2.74
N GLY A 74 -10.20 3.83 1.85
CA GLY A 74 -11.24 4.86 1.74
C GLY A 74 -11.09 6.07 2.65
N ALA A 75 -11.99 7.03 2.48
CA ALA A 75 -11.96 8.35 3.14
C ALA A 75 -12.75 8.41 4.47
N GLY A 76 -13.13 7.26 5.02
CA GLY A 76 -13.91 7.15 6.25
C GLY A 76 -15.36 7.65 6.08
N SER A 77 -15.92 8.20 7.17
CA SER A 77 -17.31 8.66 7.25
C SER A 77 -17.66 9.78 6.26
N PHE A 78 -18.93 9.82 5.87
CA PHE A 78 -19.55 10.80 4.97
C PHE A 78 -20.23 11.95 5.73
N ASP A 79 -19.94 12.06 7.02
CA ASP A 79 -20.47 13.04 7.98
C ASP A 79 -20.01 14.48 7.75
N VAL A 80 -18.95 14.67 6.97
CA VAL A 80 -18.37 15.99 6.67
C VAL A 80 -18.38 16.30 5.17
N PRO A 81 -18.31 17.58 4.77
CA PRO A 81 -18.29 17.99 3.36
C PRO A 81 -17.18 17.31 2.55
N LEU A 82 -17.39 17.18 1.24
CA LEU A 82 -16.48 16.48 0.34
C LEU A 82 -15.04 17.02 0.39
N GLU A 83 -14.86 18.33 0.49
CA GLU A 83 -13.54 18.96 0.57
C GLU A 83 -12.80 18.56 1.85
N ALA A 84 -13.47 18.63 2.99
CA ALA A 84 -12.92 18.21 4.28
C ALA A 84 -12.54 16.71 4.25
N ARG A 85 -13.37 15.87 3.61
CA ARG A 85 -13.05 14.44 3.41
C ARG A 85 -11.81 14.23 2.55
N ARG A 86 -11.67 14.99 1.47
CA ARG A 86 -10.50 14.93 0.57
C ARG A 86 -9.23 15.37 1.30
N ALA A 87 -9.27 16.47 2.04
CA ALA A 87 -8.14 16.95 2.83
C ALA A 87 -7.73 15.94 3.91
N ARG A 88 -8.71 15.39 4.65
CA ARG A 88 -8.49 14.34 5.66
C ARG A 88 -7.85 13.09 5.06
N PHE A 89 -8.39 12.63 3.94
CA PHE A 89 -7.86 11.47 3.23
C PHE A 89 -6.43 11.70 2.72
N ALA A 90 -6.13 12.89 2.18
CA ALA A 90 -4.79 13.27 1.77
C ALA A 90 -3.82 13.26 2.97
N GLY A 91 -4.24 13.79 4.12
CA GLY A 91 -3.47 13.73 5.37
C GLY A 91 -3.18 12.29 5.81
N TRP A 92 -4.18 11.41 5.79
CA TRP A 92 -4.00 9.99 6.14
C TRP A 92 -3.12 9.22 5.16
N ARG A 93 -3.13 9.59 3.88
CA ARG A 93 -2.18 9.05 2.89
C ARG A 93 -0.76 9.52 3.17
N LEU A 94 -0.57 10.80 3.45
CA LEU A 94 0.73 11.34 3.81
C LEU A 94 1.27 10.68 5.08
N GLU A 95 0.41 10.46 6.08
CA GLU A 95 0.79 9.74 7.30
C GLU A 95 1.27 8.32 6.99
N LEU A 96 0.49 7.54 6.23
CA LEU A 96 0.91 6.19 5.82
C LEU A 96 2.25 6.24 5.08
N ARG A 97 2.43 7.21 4.17
CA ARG A 97 3.66 7.37 3.39
C ARG A 97 4.90 7.54 4.28
N GLY A 98 4.76 8.16 5.46
CA GLY A 98 5.82 8.31 6.45
C GLY A 98 6.14 7.04 7.27
N ARG A 99 5.41 5.92 7.08
CA ARG A 99 5.55 4.70 7.88
C ARG A 99 6.37 3.58 7.21
N ALA A 100 7.17 3.90 6.20
CA ALA A 100 7.90 2.90 5.40
C ALA A 100 8.71 1.89 6.22
N THR A 101 9.43 2.34 7.26
CA THR A 101 10.22 1.45 8.12
C THR A 101 9.35 0.44 8.87
N HIS A 102 8.25 0.90 9.46
CA HIS A 102 7.36 0.04 10.23
C HIS A 102 6.57 -0.93 9.33
N VAL A 103 6.18 -0.49 8.14
CA VAL A 103 5.63 -1.37 7.09
C VAL A 103 6.62 -2.47 6.71
N ALA A 104 7.91 -2.16 6.61
CA ALA A 104 8.94 -3.16 6.31
C ALA A 104 9.16 -4.17 7.45
N GLU A 105 8.97 -3.77 8.71
CA GLU A 105 8.98 -4.69 9.86
C GLU A 105 7.80 -5.66 9.82
N ILE A 106 6.60 -5.14 9.55
CA ILE A 106 5.39 -5.96 9.40
C ILE A 106 5.52 -6.90 8.19
N LEU A 107 6.11 -6.42 7.10
CA LEU A 107 6.40 -7.25 5.92
C LEU A 107 7.30 -8.44 6.28
N LYS A 108 8.43 -8.19 6.95
CA LYS A 108 9.34 -9.26 7.39
C LYS A 108 8.62 -10.26 8.30
N TRP A 109 7.78 -9.77 9.21
CA TRP A 109 6.96 -10.63 10.06
C TRP A 109 6.00 -11.49 9.24
N LEU A 110 5.29 -10.91 8.27
CA LEU A 110 4.38 -11.64 7.39
C LEU A 110 5.12 -12.73 6.60
N GLU A 111 6.26 -12.41 6.00
CA GLU A 111 7.04 -13.36 5.20
C GLU A 111 7.59 -14.53 6.03
N SER A 112 7.92 -14.26 7.30
CA SER A 112 8.48 -15.28 8.20
C SER A 112 7.43 -16.17 8.86
N ASN A 113 6.20 -15.67 9.04
CA ASN A 113 5.23 -16.29 9.93
C ASN A 113 3.92 -16.72 9.26
N VAL A 114 3.56 -16.11 8.12
CA VAL A 114 2.25 -16.32 7.49
C VAL A 114 2.44 -17.01 6.15
N GLU A 115 1.80 -18.17 6.00
CA GLU A 115 1.85 -18.91 4.73
C GLU A 115 0.81 -18.34 3.76
N ARG A 116 1.25 -18.05 2.52
CA ARG A 116 0.37 -17.54 1.46
C ARG A 116 -0.52 -18.64 0.87
N ARG A 117 -1.77 -18.28 0.57
CA ARG A 117 -2.75 -19.05 -0.20
C ARG A 117 -3.04 -18.38 -1.53
N LYS A 118 -3.44 -19.18 -2.52
CA LYS A 118 -3.90 -18.68 -3.83
C LYS A 118 -5.31 -18.09 -3.77
N THR A 119 -6.14 -18.57 -2.84
CA THR A 119 -7.52 -18.13 -2.65
C THR A 119 -7.67 -17.25 -1.42
N ILE A 120 -8.62 -16.30 -1.48
CA ILE A 120 -8.96 -15.43 -0.35
C ILE A 120 -9.47 -16.27 0.82
N ASN A 121 -9.02 -15.92 2.02
CA ASN A 121 -9.54 -16.46 3.27
C ASN A 121 -10.55 -15.46 3.87
N PRO A 122 -11.87 -15.74 3.83
CA PRO A 122 -12.88 -14.80 4.32
C PRO A 122 -12.93 -14.72 5.85
N ASP A 123 -12.39 -15.72 6.56
CA ASP A 123 -12.50 -15.82 8.02
C ASP A 123 -11.61 -14.80 8.75
N TYR A 124 -10.64 -14.21 8.04
CA TYR A 124 -9.65 -13.30 8.63
C TYR A 124 -9.57 -11.98 7.84
N GLY A 125 -10.13 -10.93 8.42
CA GLY A 125 -9.98 -9.56 7.94
C GLY A 125 -8.73 -8.88 8.48
N SER A 126 -8.27 -7.85 7.76
CA SER A 126 -7.09 -7.04 8.09
C SER A 126 -7.13 -6.48 9.51
N TYR A 127 -8.31 -6.10 10.01
CA TYR A 127 -8.47 -5.60 11.37
C TYR A 127 -8.10 -6.64 12.44
N GLY A 128 -8.56 -7.88 12.29
CA GLY A 128 -8.18 -8.95 13.22
C GLY A 128 -6.71 -9.33 13.08
N LEU A 129 -6.21 -9.34 11.84
CA LEU A 129 -4.83 -9.70 11.52
C LEU A 129 -3.82 -8.66 12.01
N LYS A 130 -4.13 -7.36 11.92
CA LYS A 130 -3.26 -6.30 12.46
C LYS A 130 -3.05 -6.48 13.96
N HIS A 131 -4.11 -6.82 14.71
CA HIS A 131 -3.99 -7.08 16.15
C HIS A 131 -3.16 -8.33 16.47
N MET A 132 -3.12 -9.30 15.55
CA MET A 132 -2.22 -10.44 15.67
C MET A 132 -0.76 -10.01 15.50
N ALA A 133 -0.47 -9.18 14.49
CA ALA A 133 0.84 -8.59 14.30
C ALA A 133 1.25 -7.72 15.50
N GLU A 134 0.35 -6.88 16.01
CA GLU A 134 0.59 -6.01 17.18
C GLU A 134 1.07 -6.80 18.40
N ARG A 135 0.37 -7.88 18.74
CA ARG A 135 0.74 -8.72 19.88
C ARG A 135 2.09 -9.41 19.69
N HIS A 136 2.39 -9.84 18.47
CA HIS A 136 3.63 -10.55 18.19
C HIS A 136 4.84 -9.61 18.10
N LEU A 137 4.64 -8.39 17.59
CA LEU A 137 5.70 -7.38 17.45
C LEU A 137 5.87 -6.54 18.72
N GLY A 138 4.88 -6.53 19.63
CA GLY A 138 4.90 -5.69 20.82
C GLY A 138 4.75 -4.19 20.51
N ALA A 139 4.21 -3.84 19.33
CA ALA A 139 4.05 -2.47 18.84
C ALA A 139 2.68 -2.26 18.21
N TYR A 140 2.16 -1.03 18.27
CA TYR A 140 0.89 -0.69 17.62
C TYR A 140 1.02 -0.76 16.09
N VAL A 141 0.05 -1.35 15.40
CA VAL A 141 0.01 -1.51 13.94
C VAL A 141 -1.28 -0.91 13.40
N ALA A 142 -1.15 0.16 12.61
CA ALA A 142 -2.29 0.71 11.91
C ALA A 142 -2.78 -0.27 10.83
N ASN A 143 -4.09 -0.27 10.58
CA ASN A 143 -4.70 -1.19 9.61
C ASN A 143 -4.14 -0.99 8.19
N GLY A 144 -3.86 0.27 7.83
CA GLY A 144 -3.23 0.62 6.55
C GLY A 144 -1.79 0.13 6.42
N GLU A 145 -1.01 0.14 7.49
CA GLU A 145 0.35 -0.40 7.50
C GLU A 145 0.34 -1.91 7.25
N PHE A 146 -0.56 -2.62 7.95
CA PHE A 146 -0.74 -4.06 7.75
C PHE A 146 -1.17 -4.39 6.31
N ILE A 147 -2.17 -3.68 5.78
CA ILE A 147 -2.63 -3.87 4.41
C ILE A 147 -1.51 -3.59 3.41
N ALA A 148 -0.76 -2.51 3.59
CA ALA A 148 0.37 -2.17 2.72
C ALA A 148 1.43 -3.28 2.72
N ALA A 149 1.84 -3.75 3.91
CA ALA A 149 2.80 -4.85 4.04
C ALA A 149 2.31 -6.13 3.36
N ALA A 150 1.02 -6.48 3.51
CA ALA A 150 0.44 -7.65 2.87
C ALA A 150 0.36 -7.53 1.33
N ILE A 151 0.10 -6.34 0.80
CA ILE A 151 0.17 -6.08 -0.64
C ILE A 151 1.61 -6.25 -1.15
N ILE A 152 2.60 -5.69 -0.44
CA ILE A 152 4.02 -5.79 -0.80
C ILE A 152 4.49 -7.25 -0.79
N ALA A 153 4.08 -8.04 0.21
CA ALA A 153 4.34 -9.47 0.30
C ALA A 153 3.64 -10.31 -0.80
N GLY A 154 2.75 -9.69 -1.58
CA GLY A 154 2.05 -10.35 -2.69
C GLY A 154 0.98 -11.34 -2.24
N TYR A 155 0.31 -11.10 -1.11
CA TYR A 155 -0.89 -11.85 -0.77
C TYR A 155 -2.05 -11.45 -1.69
N PRO A 156 -2.79 -12.40 -2.28
CA PRO A 156 -4.05 -12.09 -2.92
C PRO A 156 -4.98 -11.41 -1.91
N TYR A 157 -5.72 -10.39 -2.31
CA TYR A 157 -6.60 -9.66 -1.40
C TYR A 157 -7.89 -9.20 -2.06
N ARG A 158 -8.89 -8.92 -1.23
CA ARG A 158 -10.15 -8.29 -1.63
C ARG A 158 -10.47 -7.18 -0.63
N ARG A 159 -10.78 -5.98 -1.14
CA ARG A 159 -11.28 -4.87 -0.32
C ARG A 159 -12.64 -5.24 0.28
N GLY A 160 -12.92 -4.75 1.48
CA GLY A 160 -14.24 -4.84 2.07
C GLY A 160 -15.28 -4.10 1.23
N GLU A 161 -16.54 -4.52 1.38
CA GLU A 161 -17.65 -3.89 0.64
C GLU A 161 -17.99 -2.50 1.19
N GLY A 162 -18.62 -1.68 0.35
CA GLY A 162 -19.08 -0.34 0.70
C GLY A 162 -17.95 0.58 1.17
N THR A 163 -18.08 1.08 2.40
CA THR A 163 -17.16 2.04 3.02
C THR A 163 -16.17 1.38 3.98
N SER A 164 -16.12 0.04 4.00
CA SER A 164 -15.25 -0.71 4.92
C SER A 164 -13.77 -0.42 4.64
N PRO A 165 -12.98 -0.06 5.67
CA PRO A 165 -11.55 0.15 5.51
C PRO A 165 -10.75 -1.15 5.43
N ASN A 166 -11.41 -2.28 5.66
CA ASN A 166 -10.75 -3.56 5.85
C ASN A 166 -10.54 -4.29 4.52
N ALA A 167 -9.63 -5.26 4.55
CA ALA A 167 -9.46 -6.22 3.45
C ALA A 167 -9.36 -7.65 3.98
N THR A 168 -9.69 -8.61 3.12
CA THR A 168 -9.43 -10.04 3.36
C THR A 168 -8.28 -10.48 2.48
N PHE A 169 -7.48 -11.43 2.97
CA PHE A 169 -6.25 -11.87 2.31
C PHE A 169 -6.23 -13.38 2.09
N GLY A 170 -5.48 -13.83 1.09
CA GLY A 170 -5.13 -15.23 0.90
C GLY A 170 -4.06 -15.67 1.88
N MET A 171 -4.38 -15.71 3.18
CA MET A 171 -3.48 -16.14 4.26
C MET A 171 -3.96 -17.48 4.85
N SER A 172 -3.01 -18.36 5.19
CA SER A 172 -3.28 -19.72 5.69
C SER A 172 -3.84 -19.72 7.11
N SER A 173 -5.08 -20.19 7.29
CA SER A 173 -5.72 -20.35 8.61
C SER A 173 -4.85 -21.17 9.58
N ARG A 174 -4.10 -22.15 9.05
CA ARG A 174 -3.17 -22.97 9.84
C ARG A 174 -2.02 -22.13 10.41
N SER A 175 -1.34 -21.32 9.59
CA SER A 175 -0.27 -20.44 10.07
C SER A 175 -0.79 -19.41 11.07
N LEU A 176 -1.98 -18.83 10.81
CA LEU A 176 -2.63 -17.89 11.71
C LEU A 176 -3.05 -18.53 13.04
N ALA A 177 -3.51 -19.79 13.02
CA ALA A 177 -3.85 -20.52 14.24
C ALA A 177 -2.62 -20.85 15.09
N VAL A 178 -1.47 -21.15 14.45
CA VAL A 178 -0.19 -21.33 15.16
C VAL A 178 0.21 -20.04 15.87
N LEU A 179 0.17 -18.90 15.17
CA LEU A 179 0.48 -17.59 15.75
C LEU A 179 -0.44 -17.22 16.91
N ARG A 180 -1.74 -17.49 16.77
CA ARG A 180 -2.71 -17.23 17.83
C ARG A 180 -2.44 -18.04 19.10
N ARG A 181 -1.92 -19.26 18.98
CA ARG A 181 -1.58 -20.12 20.12
C ARG A 181 -0.24 -19.77 20.76
N GLY A 182 0.72 -19.28 19.98
CA GLY A 182 2.05 -18.91 20.47
C GLY A 182 2.16 -17.52 21.08
N ALA A 183 1.14 -16.66 20.89
CA ALA A 183 1.06 -15.32 21.47
C ALA A 183 0.24 -15.26 22.77
N ALA A 184 -0.05 -16.42 23.38
CA ALA A 184 -0.81 -16.57 24.62
C ALA A 184 0.12 -16.92 25.79
#